data_AF-A0A534MDX3-F1
#
_entry.id   AF-A0A534MDX3-F1
#
_cell.length_a   1.000
_cell.length_b   1.000
_cell.length_c   1.000
_cell.angle_alpha   90.00
_cell.angle_beta   90.00
_cell.angle_gamma   90.00
#
_symmetry.space_group_name_H-M   'P 1'
#
loop_
_entity.id
_entity.type
_entity.pdbx_description
1 polymer ?
#
loop_
_entity_poly.entity_id
_entity_poly.type
_entity_poly.pdbx_seq_one_letter_code
_entity_poly.pdbx_strand_id
1 'polypeptide(L)'
;INMRGFRWNLDDLDVLDANSDIRRFEPTPILEISTEEEPAKMRAIGERIRKTPDFESKEVTVHSLQQLLKNLFLKRNYERVVIDSMTALKYFCMREFEETVTTQSFMRYLAESKVTSLLTLELPEEGEVPPEAFLARGELRLHKLRDETGIKRFLSVEKYKGSSHDESVYPFEITNAGIVINMAPMAATAH
;
A
#
# COMPACT_ATOMS: atom_id res chain seq x y z
N ILE A 1 7.46 -16.85 14.87
CA ILE A 1 6.84 -16.12 13.74
C ILE A 1 5.37 -15.91 14.08
N ASN A 2 5.01 -14.67 14.39
CA ASN A 2 3.83 -14.31 15.17
C ASN A 2 2.71 -13.82 14.25
N MET A 3 2.04 -14.75 13.56
CA MET A 3 0.73 -14.58 12.89
C MET A 3 -0.07 -15.90 12.88
N ARG A 4 0.37 -16.92 13.65
CA ARG A 4 -0.26 -18.26 13.70
C ARG A 4 -1.73 -18.19 14.14
N GLY A 5 -2.10 -17.21 14.96
CA GLY A 5 -3.49 -16.96 15.36
C GLY A 5 -4.41 -16.58 14.19
N PHE A 6 -3.87 -15.93 13.16
CA PHE A 6 -4.57 -15.61 11.90
C PHE A 6 -4.37 -16.69 10.82
N ARG A 7 -3.64 -17.78 11.14
CA ARG A 7 -3.19 -18.83 10.21
C ARG A 7 -2.40 -18.31 9.00
N TRP A 8 -1.85 -17.10 9.06
CA TRP A 8 -1.05 -16.54 7.97
C TRP A 8 0.41 -16.93 8.14
N ASN A 9 0.98 -17.50 7.07
CA ASN A 9 2.41 -17.66 6.94
C ASN A 9 2.96 -16.49 6.11
N LEU A 10 3.48 -15.45 6.78
CA LEU A 10 4.03 -14.28 6.10
C LEU A 10 5.22 -14.64 5.19
N ASP A 11 5.94 -15.72 5.50
CA ASP A 11 7.05 -16.23 4.69
C ASP A 11 6.60 -16.71 3.31
N ASP A 12 5.31 -17.00 3.14
CA ASP A 12 4.71 -17.48 1.90
C ASP A 12 4.02 -16.38 1.09
N LEU A 13 4.08 -15.13 1.55
CA LEU A 13 3.56 -13.98 0.82
C LEU A 13 4.35 -13.83 -0.50
N ASP A 14 3.61 -13.68 -1.60
CA ASP A 14 4.18 -13.27 -2.88
C ASP A 14 4.40 -11.75 -2.84
N VAL A 15 5.65 -11.33 -3.06
CA VAL A 15 6.06 -9.94 -3.06
C VAL A 15 6.57 -9.59 -4.45
N LEU A 16 6.02 -8.50 -4.99
CA LEU A 16 6.43 -7.91 -6.25
C LEU A 16 7.00 -6.53 -5.94
N ASP A 17 8.28 -6.32 -6.24
CA ASP A 17 8.92 -5.01 -6.08
C ASP A 17 8.75 -4.21 -7.36
N ALA A 18 7.77 -3.30 -7.35
CA ALA A 18 7.45 -2.44 -8.49
C ALA A 18 8.14 -1.06 -8.42
N ASN A 19 9.12 -0.87 -7.52
CA ASN A 19 9.86 0.39 -7.47
C ASN A 19 10.81 0.51 -8.68
N SER A 20 10.64 1.59 -9.43
CA SER A 20 11.59 2.00 -10.47
C SER A 20 12.88 2.47 -9.79
N ASP A 21 14.04 1.96 -10.24
CA ASP A 21 15.32 2.45 -9.76
C ASP A 21 15.52 3.93 -10.17
N ILE A 22 16.32 4.67 -9.40
CA ILE A 22 16.54 6.12 -9.59
C ILE A 22 16.90 6.40 -11.06
N ARG A 23 16.08 7.20 -11.76
CA ARG A 23 16.38 7.69 -13.11
C ARG A 23 17.71 8.44 -13.07
N ARG A 24 18.78 7.86 -13.62
CA ARG A 24 19.96 8.66 -14.00
C ARG A 24 19.59 9.46 -15.23
N PHE A 25 19.99 10.73 -15.28
CA PHE A 25 19.74 11.66 -16.39
C PHE A 25 20.54 11.31 -17.66
N GLU A 26 20.96 10.05 -17.81
CA GLU A 26 21.67 9.55 -18.99
C GLU A 26 20.70 8.70 -19.82
N PRO A 27 20.59 8.93 -21.14
CA PRO A 27 19.69 8.19 -22.02
C PRO A 27 20.21 6.76 -22.20
N THR A 28 19.95 5.92 -21.20
CA THR A 28 20.09 4.46 -21.31
C THR A 28 18.84 3.91 -22.01
N PRO A 29 18.98 2.88 -22.85
CA PRO A 29 17.83 2.30 -23.54
C PRO A 29 16.82 1.80 -22.51
N ILE A 30 15.60 2.31 -22.64
CA ILE A 30 14.48 2.07 -21.72
C ILE A 30 14.09 0.59 -21.82
N LEU A 31 14.32 -0.19 -20.76
CA LEU A 31 13.67 -1.48 -20.61
C LEU A 31 12.35 -1.23 -19.87
N GLU A 32 11.24 -1.35 -20.61
CA GLU A 32 9.93 -1.59 -20.00
C GLU A 32 10.02 -2.87 -19.15
N ILE A 33 9.36 -2.91 -18.00
CA ILE A 33 9.27 -4.14 -17.21
C ILE A 33 8.81 -5.28 -18.15
N SER A 34 9.59 -6.36 -18.20
CA SER A 34 9.11 -7.58 -18.84
C SER A 34 7.81 -7.97 -18.16
N THR A 35 6.71 -8.09 -18.90
CA THR A 35 5.39 -8.55 -18.43
C THR A 35 5.37 -9.96 -17.80
N GLU A 36 6.56 -10.52 -17.56
CA GLU A 36 6.90 -11.83 -17.05
C GLU A 36 7.59 -11.79 -15.67
N GLU A 37 7.72 -10.63 -15.02
CA GLU A 37 8.34 -10.56 -13.68
C GLU A 37 7.52 -11.38 -12.66
N GLU A 38 8.11 -12.46 -12.14
CA GLU A 38 7.43 -13.36 -11.22
C GLU A 38 7.62 -12.90 -9.77
N PRO A 39 6.55 -12.86 -8.94
CA PRO A 39 6.65 -12.52 -7.54
C PRO A 39 7.60 -13.45 -6.78
N ALA A 40 8.46 -12.87 -5.96
CA ALA A 40 9.31 -13.62 -5.05
C ALA A 40 8.53 -13.96 -3.77
N LYS A 41 8.85 -15.10 -3.15
CA LYS A 41 8.35 -15.39 -1.80
C LYS A 41 9.04 -14.49 -0.79
N MET A 42 8.31 -14.00 0.21
CA MET A 42 8.86 -13.17 1.29
C MET A 42 10.08 -13.83 1.95
N ARG A 43 10.07 -15.15 2.15
CA ARG A 43 11.21 -15.91 2.70
C ARG A 43 12.51 -15.78 1.90
N ALA A 44 12.40 -15.47 0.60
CA ALA A 44 13.53 -15.33 -0.31
C ALA A 44 14.05 -13.89 -0.36
N ILE A 45 13.31 -12.93 0.22
CA ILE A 45 13.75 -11.55 0.35
C ILE A 45 14.70 -11.46 1.52
N GLY A 46 15.91 -10.93 1.28
CA GLY A 46 16.91 -10.76 2.34
C GLY A 46 16.43 -9.77 3.40
N GLU A 47 16.86 -9.96 4.64
CA GLU A 47 16.52 -9.07 5.78
C GLU A 47 17.08 -7.64 5.62
N ARG A 48 17.95 -7.41 4.63
CA ARG A 48 18.57 -6.11 4.37
C ARG A 48 17.66 -5.28 3.47
N ILE A 49 17.48 -4.02 3.84
CA ILE A 49 16.86 -3.01 2.98
C ILE A 49 17.58 -3.03 1.62
N ARG A 50 16.81 -3.17 0.54
CA ARG A 50 17.31 -3.13 -0.84
C ARG A 50 18.15 -1.87 -1.00
N LYS A 51 19.43 -2.04 -1.35
CA LYS A 51 20.25 -0.92 -1.85
C LYS A 51 19.87 -0.71 -3.31
N THR A 52 19.67 0.53 -3.72
CA THR A 52 19.44 0.87 -5.13
C THR A 52 20.55 0.22 -5.97
N PRO A 53 20.22 -0.63 -6.96
CA PRO A 53 21.21 -1.19 -7.89
C PRO A 53 21.93 -0.07 -8.63
N ASP A 54 23.22 -0.26 -8.88
CA ASP A 54 24.05 0.77 -9.51
C ASP A 54 23.74 1.02 -11.00
N PHE A 55 22.95 0.15 -11.68
CA PHE A 55 22.93 0.11 -13.15
C PHE A 55 21.65 -0.32 -13.91
N GLU A 56 20.50 -0.59 -13.30
CA GLU A 56 19.28 -0.94 -14.08
C GLU A 56 18.09 -0.03 -13.79
N SER A 57 17.90 1.02 -14.58
CA SER A 57 16.65 1.80 -14.55
C SER A 57 15.56 1.07 -15.35
N LYS A 58 14.73 0.28 -14.67
CA LYS A 58 13.45 -0.18 -15.24
C LYS A 58 12.41 0.94 -15.06
N GLU A 59 11.84 1.42 -16.15
CA GLU A 59 10.72 2.35 -16.07
C GLU A 59 9.41 1.56 -15.92
N VAL A 60 8.71 1.79 -14.82
CA VAL A 60 7.45 1.15 -14.50
C VAL A 60 6.33 2.10 -14.85
N THR A 61 5.55 1.79 -15.88
CA THR A 61 4.30 2.53 -16.15
C THR A 61 3.14 1.85 -15.43
N VAL A 62 2.14 2.63 -15.03
CA VAL A 62 0.90 2.08 -14.46
C VAL A 62 0.26 1.01 -15.37
N HIS A 63 0.33 1.17 -16.70
CA HIS A 63 -0.26 0.24 -17.64
C HIS A 63 0.50 -1.10 -17.65
N SER A 64 1.83 -1.05 -17.66
CA SER A 64 2.66 -2.26 -17.55
C SER A 64 2.39 -3.01 -16.23
N LEU A 65 2.23 -2.28 -15.12
CA LEU A 65 1.86 -2.87 -13.83
C LEU A 65 0.46 -3.51 -13.87
N GLN A 66 -0.52 -2.85 -14.49
CA GLN A 66 -1.86 -3.43 -14.67
C GLN A 66 -1.82 -4.73 -15.47
N GLN A 67 -1.07 -4.79 -16.57
CA GLN A 67 -0.92 -6.00 -17.37
C GLN A 67 -0.23 -7.11 -16.58
N LEU A 68 0.82 -6.77 -15.83
CA LEU A 68 1.52 -7.71 -14.97
C LEU A 68 0.59 -8.30 -13.90
N LEU A 69 -0.13 -7.46 -13.17
CA LEU A 69 -1.10 -7.89 -12.17
C LEU A 69 -2.20 -8.76 -12.80
N LYS A 70 -2.66 -8.42 -14.00
CA LYS A 70 -3.66 -9.21 -14.73
C LYS A 70 -3.12 -10.61 -15.05
N ASN A 71 -1.89 -10.70 -15.55
CA ASN A 71 -1.24 -11.98 -15.83
C ASN A 71 -1.08 -12.81 -14.54
N LEU A 72 -0.69 -12.18 -13.44
CA LEU A 72 -0.52 -12.84 -12.15
C LEU A 72 -1.86 -13.35 -11.59
N PHE A 73 -2.92 -12.55 -11.64
CA PHE A 73 -4.26 -12.93 -11.17
C PHE A 73 -4.88 -14.04 -12.03
N LEU A 74 -4.47 -14.18 -13.29
CA LEU A 74 -4.85 -15.31 -14.15
C LEU A 74 -4.06 -16.58 -13.83
N LYS A 75 -2.76 -16.45 -13.54
CA LYS A 75 -1.87 -17.58 -13.22
C LYS A 75 -2.13 -18.16 -11.83
N ARG A 76 -2.45 -17.31 -10.86
CA ARG A 76 -2.60 -17.69 -9.45
C ARG A 76 -3.82 -17.00 -8.85
N ASN A 77 -4.53 -17.69 -7.97
CA ASN A 77 -5.69 -17.13 -7.30
C ASN A 77 -5.25 -16.35 -6.05
N TYR A 78 -5.29 -15.02 -6.11
CA TYR A 78 -5.02 -14.15 -4.98
C TYR A 78 -6.32 -13.73 -4.31
N GLU A 79 -6.44 -13.94 -3.00
CA GLU A 79 -7.61 -13.45 -2.24
C GLU A 79 -7.43 -12.01 -1.77
N ARG A 80 -6.18 -11.59 -1.55
CA ARG A 80 -5.81 -10.30 -0.98
C ARG A 80 -4.59 -9.73 -1.67
N VAL A 81 -4.59 -8.41 -1.89
CA VAL A 81 -3.49 -7.67 -2.50
C VAL A 81 -3.22 -6.43 -1.67
N VAL A 82 -1.96 -6.17 -1.37
CA VAL A 82 -1.51 -4.96 -0.69
C VAL A 82 -0.67 -4.16 -1.68
N ILE A 83 -1.02 -2.90 -1.92
CA ILE A 83 -0.22 -1.97 -2.70
C ILE A 83 0.44 -1.01 -1.72
N ASP A 84 1.76 -1.13 -1.58
CA ASP A 84 2.58 -0.30 -0.70
C ASP A 84 3.67 0.42 -1.53
N SER A 85 3.49 1.68 -1.93
CA SER A 85 2.37 2.60 -1.64
C SER A 85 1.74 3.20 -2.90
N MET A 86 0.48 3.64 -2.78
CA MET A 86 -0.17 4.42 -3.84
C MET A 86 0.56 5.74 -4.06
N THR A 87 1.09 6.37 -3.01
CA THR A 87 1.89 7.60 -3.11
C THR A 87 3.11 7.39 -4.01
N ALA A 88 3.88 6.32 -3.81
CA ALA A 88 5.02 6.00 -4.66
C ALA A 88 4.59 5.66 -6.09
N LEU A 89 3.50 4.91 -6.25
CA LEU A 89 2.98 4.56 -7.57
C LEU A 89 2.61 5.80 -8.39
N LYS A 90 1.94 6.78 -7.78
CA LYS A 90 1.60 8.06 -8.43
C LYS A 90 2.86 8.83 -8.80
N TYR A 91 3.80 8.93 -7.86
CA TYR A 91 5.04 9.69 -8.05
C TYR A 91 5.96 9.11 -9.15
N PHE A 92 6.07 7.78 -9.27
CA PHE A 92 7.00 7.16 -10.22
C PHE A 92 6.36 6.70 -11.53
N CYS A 93 5.09 6.26 -11.48
CA CYS A 93 4.49 5.47 -12.56
C CYS A 93 3.32 6.17 -13.27
N MET A 94 2.81 7.28 -12.73
CA MET A 94 1.65 7.99 -13.26
C MET A 94 1.93 9.44 -13.69
N ARG A 95 3.16 9.95 -13.50
CA ARG A 95 3.53 11.36 -13.79
C ARG A 95 3.35 11.78 -15.25
N GLU A 96 3.44 10.85 -16.18
CA GLU A 96 3.31 11.13 -17.62
C GLU A 96 1.84 11.19 -18.09
N PHE A 97 0.90 10.85 -17.19
CA PHE A 97 -0.54 10.82 -17.46
C PHE A 97 -1.28 11.78 -16.54
N GLU A 98 -2.58 11.94 -16.78
CA GLU A 98 -3.45 12.62 -15.84
C GLU A 98 -3.60 11.76 -14.57
N GLU A 99 -2.89 12.13 -13.50
CA GLU A 99 -2.73 11.35 -12.26
C GLU A 99 -4.08 10.89 -11.68
N THR A 100 -5.06 11.79 -11.62
CA THR A 100 -6.39 11.51 -11.08
C THR A 100 -7.14 10.44 -11.88
N VAL A 101 -7.19 10.58 -13.21
CA VAL A 101 -7.87 9.62 -14.09
C VAL A 101 -7.16 8.26 -14.05
N THR A 102 -5.84 8.29 -13.99
CA THR A 102 -5.00 7.09 -13.92
C THR A 102 -5.20 6.33 -12.61
N THR A 103 -5.22 7.05 -11.48
CA THR A 103 -5.51 6.51 -10.15
C THR A 103 -6.91 5.90 -10.12
N GLN A 104 -7.91 6.60 -10.68
CA GLN A 104 -9.29 6.09 -10.80
C GLN A 104 -9.36 4.78 -11.58
N SER A 105 -8.72 4.73 -12.75
CA SER A 105 -8.66 3.54 -13.59
C SER A 105 -8.01 2.37 -12.85
N PHE A 106 -6.90 2.61 -12.15
CA PHE A 106 -6.18 1.58 -11.39
C PHE A 106 -7.00 1.04 -10.20
N MET A 107 -7.60 1.92 -9.40
CA MET A 107 -8.46 1.50 -8.29
C MET A 107 -9.71 0.75 -8.76
N ARG A 108 -10.29 1.15 -9.89
CA ARG A 108 -11.41 0.45 -10.52
C ARG A 108 -11.02 -0.95 -10.96
N TYR A 109 -9.87 -1.09 -11.62
CA TYR A 109 -9.31 -2.39 -11.99
C TYR A 109 -9.18 -3.33 -10.77
N LEU A 110 -8.61 -2.84 -9.66
CA LEU A 110 -8.49 -3.63 -8.44
C LEU A 110 -9.86 -4.02 -7.85
N ALA A 111 -10.84 -3.11 -7.87
CA ALA A 111 -12.19 -3.39 -7.41
C ALA A 111 -12.92 -4.44 -8.27
N GLU A 112 -12.64 -4.49 -9.57
CA GLU A 112 -13.21 -5.47 -10.52
C GLU A 112 -12.46 -6.81 -10.51
N SER A 113 -11.24 -6.86 -9.97
CA SER A 113 -10.36 -8.05 -9.95
C SER A 113 -10.80 -9.15 -8.97
N LYS A 114 -11.93 -8.99 -8.26
CA LYS A 114 -12.46 -9.94 -7.24
C LYS A 114 -11.48 -10.27 -6.10
N VAL A 115 -10.50 -9.39 -5.84
CA VAL A 115 -9.55 -9.51 -4.73
C VAL A 115 -9.83 -8.44 -3.66
N THR A 116 -9.54 -8.74 -2.40
CA THR A 116 -9.58 -7.72 -1.34
C THR A 116 -8.30 -6.89 -1.42
N SER A 117 -8.41 -5.63 -1.81
CA SER A 117 -7.26 -4.74 -1.97
C SER A 117 -7.08 -3.80 -0.77
N LEU A 118 -5.86 -3.70 -0.25
CA LEU A 118 -5.44 -2.69 0.72
C LEU A 118 -4.40 -1.78 0.06
N LEU A 119 -4.57 -0.48 0.18
CA LEU A 119 -3.70 0.53 -0.41
C LEU A 119 -3.13 1.37 0.71
N THR A 120 -1.81 1.54 0.78
CA THR A 120 -1.19 2.51 1.68
C THR A 120 -1.04 3.85 0.96
N LEU A 121 -1.31 4.93 1.68
CA LEU A 121 -1.27 6.29 1.17
C LEU A 121 -0.71 7.20 2.26
N GLU A 122 0.22 8.05 1.87
CA GLU A 122 0.65 9.20 2.67
C GLU A 122 -0.33 10.35 2.46
N LEU A 123 -0.87 10.89 3.56
CA LEU A 123 -1.79 12.02 3.51
C LEU A 123 -1.00 13.31 3.23
N PRO A 124 -1.49 14.20 2.36
CA PRO A 124 -0.91 15.53 2.18
C PRO A 124 -1.02 16.34 3.48
N GLU A 125 -0.10 17.29 3.70
CA GLU A 125 0.03 17.98 4.99
C GLU A 125 -1.16 18.92 5.34
N GLU A 126 -2.04 19.29 4.41
CA GLU A 126 -3.17 20.19 4.72
C GLU A 126 -4.39 19.98 3.80
N GLY A 127 -5.59 19.86 4.39
CA GLY A 127 -6.93 20.17 3.80
C GLY A 127 -7.40 19.40 2.57
N GLU A 128 -6.51 18.75 1.84
CA GLU A 128 -6.80 18.07 0.59
C GLU A 128 -7.20 16.62 0.84
N VAL A 129 -8.40 16.28 0.39
CA VAL A 129 -8.85 14.89 0.38
C VAL A 129 -8.31 14.24 -0.90
N PRO A 130 -7.43 13.23 -0.79
CA PRO A 130 -6.84 12.61 -1.96
C PRO A 130 -7.93 11.90 -2.79
N PRO A 131 -7.84 11.84 -4.14
CA PRO A 131 -8.81 11.14 -4.99
C PRO A 131 -9.14 9.71 -4.52
N GLU A 132 -8.15 9.01 -3.98
CA GLU A 132 -8.25 7.68 -3.39
C GLU A 132 -9.26 7.61 -2.25
N ALA A 133 -9.33 8.66 -1.43
CA ALA A 133 -10.28 8.77 -0.34
C ALA A 133 -11.72 9.00 -0.82
N PHE A 134 -11.98 9.31 -2.10
CA PHE A 134 -13.35 9.28 -2.63
C PHE A 134 -13.73 7.90 -3.17
N LEU A 135 -12.77 7.24 -3.81
CA LEU A 135 -12.95 5.99 -4.55
C LEU A 135 -12.93 4.75 -3.64
N ALA A 136 -12.13 4.77 -2.58
CA ALA A 136 -12.03 3.64 -1.66
C ALA A 136 -13.38 3.41 -0.95
N ARG A 137 -13.75 2.14 -0.77
CA ARG A 137 -14.95 1.76 -0.02
C ARG A 137 -14.75 1.94 1.49
N GLY A 138 -13.57 1.60 1.99
CA GLY A 138 -13.17 1.82 3.39
C GLY A 138 -11.99 2.77 3.49
N GLU A 139 -11.85 3.46 4.62
CA GLU A 139 -10.66 4.24 4.98
C GLU A 139 -10.33 3.98 6.44
N LEU A 140 -9.08 3.55 6.65
CA LEU A 140 -8.47 3.40 7.96
C LEU A 140 -7.44 4.52 8.09
N ARG A 141 -7.53 5.31 9.15
CA ARG A 141 -6.63 6.44 9.37
C ARG A 141 -5.71 6.15 10.54
N LEU A 142 -4.41 6.29 10.29
CA LEU A 142 -3.37 6.19 11.31
C LEU A 142 -2.96 7.60 11.73
N HIS A 143 -3.28 7.95 12.97
CA HIS A 143 -2.95 9.23 13.57
C HIS A 143 -1.63 9.15 14.33
N LYS A 144 -0.87 10.24 14.30
CA LYS A 144 0.40 10.39 15.01
C LYS A 144 0.37 11.69 15.79
N LEU A 145 0.37 11.59 17.12
CA LEU A 145 0.48 12.73 18.03
C LEU A 145 1.87 12.71 18.67
N ARG A 146 2.60 13.81 18.55
CA ARG A 146 3.87 14.01 19.27
C ARG A 146 3.64 14.97 20.42
N ASP A 147 3.96 14.53 21.63
CA ASP A 147 3.96 15.34 22.84
C ASP A 147 5.30 15.22 23.59
N GLU A 148 5.39 15.82 24.78
CA GLU A 148 6.60 15.79 25.61
C GLU A 148 6.98 14.37 26.07
N THR A 149 6.01 13.44 26.11
CA THR A 149 6.22 12.05 26.55
C THR A 149 6.61 11.10 25.42
N GLY A 150 6.46 11.54 24.16
CA GLY A 150 6.90 10.80 22.98
C GLY A 150 5.89 10.83 21.84
N ILE A 151 5.84 9.72 21.08
CA ILE A 151 4.93 9.57 19.94
C ILE A 151 3.80 8.62 20.33
N LYS A 152 2.59 9.15 20.39
CA LYS A 152 1.35 8.39 20.55
C LYS A 152 0.75 8.11 19.17
N ARG A 153 0.21 6.91 19.00
CA ARG A 153 -0.38 6.45 17.73
C ARG A 153 -1.81 6.00 17.96
N PHE A 154 -2.69 6.35 17.03
CA PHE A 154 -4.10 6.01 17.09
C PHE A 154 -4.62 5.54 15.74
N LEU A 155 -5.66 4.72 15.75
CA LEU A 155 -6.35 4.19 14.59
C LEU A 155 -7.84 4.56 14.67
N SER A 156 -8.40 5.01 13.57
CA SER A 156 -9.84 5.16 13.38
C SER A 156 -10.27 4.56 12.04
N VAL A 157 -11.55 4.21 11.96
CA VAL A 157 -12.22 3.88 10.70
C VAL A 157 -13.00 5.12 10.27
N GLU A 158 -12.54 5.83 9.24
CA GLU A 158 -13.17 7.09 8.79
C GLU A 158 -14.41 6.84 7.93
N LYS A 159 -14.40 5.71 7.20
CA LYS A 159 -15.56 5.26 6.44
C LYS A 159 -15.50 3.77 6.20
N TYR A 160 -16.67 3.18 6.02
CA TYR A 160 -16.82 1.82 5.51
C TYR A 160 -18.12 1.69 4.72
N LYS A 161 -18.09 2.00 3.42
CA LYS A 161 -19.28 2.00 2.57
C LYS A 161 -19.89 0.60 2.48
N GLY A 162 -21.16 0.49 2.85
CA GLY A 162 -21.93 -0.76 2.77
C GLY A 162 -22.01 -1.56 4.07
N SER A 163 -21.42 -1.08 5.17
CA SER A 163 -21.52 -1.72 6.49
C SER A 163 -21.27 -0.69 7.60
N SER A 164 -21.84 -0.91 8.79
CA SER A 164 -21.53 -0.09 9.97
C SER A 164 -20.08 -0.30 10.42
N HIS A 165 -19.49 0.72 11.03
CA HIS A 165 -18.16 0.68 11.63
C HIS A 165 -18.17 1.45 12.95
N ASP A 166 -17.14 1.24 13.76
CA ASP A 166 -16.94 1.99 15.00
C ASP A 166 -16.33 3.37 14.68
N GLU A 167 -16.90 4.42 15.26
CA GLU A 167 -16.45 5.81 15.09
C GLU A 167 -15.41 6.22 16.15
N SER A 168 -15.06 5.32 17.07
CA SER A 168 -14.07 5.56 18.12
C SER A 168 -12.64 5.60 17.58
N VAL A 169 -11.80 6.36 18.27
CA VAL A 169 -10.37 6.41 18.04
C VAL A 169 -9.66 5.49 19.05
N TYR A 170 -8.89 4.54 18.56
CA TYR A 170 -8.21 3.54 19.39
C TYR A 170 -6.70 3.77 19.42
N PRO A 171 -6.07 3.83 20.61
CA PRO A 171 -4.63 3.82 20.70
C PRO A 171 -4.07 2.48 20.22
N PHE A 172 -2.92 2.49 19.56
CA PHE A 172 -2.23 1.26 19.17
C PHE A 172 -0.72 1.37 19.38
N GLU A 173 -0.09 0.21 19.53
CA GLU A 173 1.36 0.07 19.65
C GLU A 173 1.89 -0.81 18.52
N ILE A 174 3.08 -0.48 18.02
CA ILE A 174 3.82 -1.33 17.09
C ILE A 174 4.86 -2.08 17.90
N THR A 175 4.70 -3.39 17.99
CA THR A 175 5.55 -4.27 18.78
C THR A 175 6.25 -5.28 17.87
N ASN A 176 7.08 -6.12 18.45
CA ASN A 176 7.71 -7.26 17.79
C ASN A 176 6.67 -8.28 17.26
N ALA A 177 5.42 -8.18 17.72
CA ALA A 177 4.29 -8.98 17.28
C ALA A 177 3.42 -8.29 16.21
N GLY A 178 3.79 -7.09 15.76
CA GLY A 178 3.00 -6.27 14.84
C GLY A 178 2.19 -5.19 15.55
N ILE A 179 1.13 -4.74 14.89
CA ILE A 179 0.22 -3.69 15.38
C ILE A 179 -0.74 -4.31 16.41
N VAL A 180 -0.74 -3.76 17.63
CA VAL A 180 -1.66 -4.15 18.72
C VAL A 180 -2.57 -2.97 19.02
N ILE A 181 -3.87 -3.15 18.80
CA ILE A 181 -4.90 -2.13 19.04
C ILE A 181 -5.45 -2.31 20.46
N ASN A 182 -5.45 -1.23 21.24
CA ASN A 182 -6.02 -1.20 22.57
C ASN A 182 -7.51 -0.86 22.47
N MET A 183 -8.38 -1.87 22.59
CA MET A 183 -9.84 -1.75 22.43
C MET A 183 -10.55 -0.96 23.55
N ALA A 184 -9.81 -0.33 24.46
CA ALA A 184 -10.38 0.64 25.40
C ALA A 184 -10.46 2.00 24.67
N PRO A 185 -11.64 2.45 24.23
CA PRO A 185 -11.76 3.74 23.56
C PRO A 185 -11.32 4.86 24.51
N MET A 186 -10.58 5.85 24.00
CA MET A 186 -10.43 7.09 24.75
C MET A 186 -11.81 7.72 24.85
N ALA A 187 -12.31 7.91 26.08
CA ALA A 187 -13.52 8.69 26.30
C ALA A 187 -13.32 10.08 25.71
N ALA A 188 -14.21 10.51 24.81
CA ALA A 188 -14.22 11.88 24.32
C ALA A 188 -14.40 12.81 25.52
N THR A 189 -13.33 13.46 25.96
CA THR A 189 -13.43 14.59 26.88
C THR A 189 -14.07 15.72 26.11
N ALA A 190 -15.38 15.89 26.28
CA ALA A 190 -16.11 17.06 25.83
C ALA A 190 -15.53 18.29 26.56
N HIS A 191 -15.02 19.25 25.78
CA HIS A 191 -14.76 20.61 26.23
C HIS A 191 -15.96 21.49 25.92
#